data_AF-A0AA41ERL9-F1
#
_entry.id   AF-A0AA41ERL9-F1
#
_cell.length_a   1.000
_cell.length_b   1.000
_cell.length_c   1.000
_cell.angle_alpha   90.00
_cell.angle_beta   90.00
_cell.angle_gamma   90.00
#
_symmetry.space_group_name_H-M   'P 1'
#
loop_
_entity.id
_entity.type
_entity.pdbx_description
1 polymer ?
#
loop_
_entity_poly.entity_id
_entity_poly.type
_entity_poly.pdbx_seq_one_letter_code
_entity_poly.pdbx_strand_id
1 'polypeptide(L)'
;MKIIDEQMWKQALIVAARNYYQKPIDSSKVVGEAIVFERNEIDDTLLPESLSLVDLPEQVIGYSYTLGVTGDTFGYAIVNLECTTLYVMGIIEGDQLVWHQEGWENA
;
A
#
# COMPACT_ATOMS: atom_id res chain seq x y z
N MET A 1 21.18 -5.95 5.50
CA MET A 1 19.84 -5.87 4.87
C MET A 1 18.99 -4.99 5.77
N LYS A 2 18.54 -3.82 5.30
CA LYS A 2 17.67 -2.95 6.12
C LYS A 2 16.25 -3.47 5.94
N ILE A 3 15.65 -3.95 7.03
CA ILE A 3 14.21 -4.25 7.10
C ILE A 3 13.49 -2.92 6.87
N ILE A 4 12.61 -2.82 5.88
CA ILE A 4 11.81 -1.62 5.67
C ILE A 4 10.60 -1.72 6.59
N ASP A 5 10.59 -0.85 7.59
CA ASP A 5 9.61 -0.81 8.68
C ASP A 5 8.25 -0.24 8.22
N GLU A 6 7.14 -0.65 8.85
CA GLU A 6 5.77 -0.17 8.62
C GLU A 6 5.71 1.37 8.55
N GLN A 7 6.50 2.02 9.40
CA GLN A 7 6.58 3.48 9.45
C GLN A 7 7.06 4.09 8.14
N MET A 8 7.96 3.43 7.40
CA MET A 8 8.44 3.91 6.11
C MET A 8 7.34 3.89 5.06
N TRP A 9 6.59 2.80 4.95
CA TRP A 9 5.47 2.68 4.01
C TRP A 9 4.34 3.65 4.34
N LYS A 10 4.03 3.80 5.62
CA LYS A 10 3.09 4.81 6.12
C LYS A 10 3.48 6.22 5.68
N GLN A 11 4.76 6.61 5.87
CA GLN A 11 5.22 7.94 5.46
C GLN A 11 5.18 8.12 3.94
N ALA A 12 5.59 7.10 3.18
CA ALA A 12 5.53 7.14 1.71
C ALA A 12 4.08 7.33 1.22
N LEU A 13 3.12 6.59 1.79
CA LEU A 13 1.69 6.74 1.49
C LEU A 13 1.16 8.13 1.85
N ILE A 14 1.53 8.67 3.01
CA ILE A 14 1.13 10.03 3.41
C ILE A 14 1.65 11.07 2.41
N VAL A 15 2.89 10.94 1.94
CA VAL A 15 3.47 11.84 0.93
C VAL A 15 2.72 11.71 -0.40
N ALA A 16 2.50 10.48 -0.87
CA ALA A 16 1.76 10.21 -2.11
C ALA A 16 0.34 10.80 -2.06
N ALA A 17 -0.39 10.54 -0.97
CA ALA A 17 -1.75 11.00 -0.82
C ALA A 17 -1.85 12.53 -0.68
N ARG A 18 -0.88 13.20 -0.05
CA ARG A 18 -0.79 14.68 -0.04
C ARG A 18 -0.66 15.24 -1.46
N ASN A 19 0.17 14.62 -2.29
CA ASN A 19 0.37 15.03 -3.67
C ASN A 19 -0.89 14.80 -4.50
N TYR A 20 -1.51 13.63 -4.34
CA TYR A 20 -2.73 13.25 -5.07
C TYR A 20 -3.91 14.17 -4.74
N TYR A 21 -4.22 14.34 -3.46
CA TYR A 21 -5.37 15.14 -3.03
C TYR A 21 -5.12 16.65 -2.98
N GLN A 22 -3.86 17.08 -3.14
CA GLN A 22 -3.43 18.49 -3.01
C GLN A 22 -3.91 19.15 -1.70
N LYS A 23 -4.13 18.35 -0.65
CA LYS A 23 -4.68 18.79 0.63
C LYS A 23 -3.90 18.17 1.79
N PRO A 24 -3.89 18.83 2.96
CA PRO A 24 -3.14 18.34 4.10
C PRO A 24 -3.72 17.02 4.62
N ILE A 25 -2.84 16.03 4.79
CA ILE A 25 -3.10 14.80 5.52
C ILE A 25 -2.53 14.93 6.92
N ASP A 26 -3.42 14.78 7.91
CA ASP A 26 -3.06 14.74 9.31
C ASP A 26 -2.42 13.38 9.64
N SER A 27 -1.09 13.34 9.56
CA SER A 27 -0.30 12.14 9.81
C SER A 27 -0.45 11.57 11.22
N SER A 28 -0.92 12.38 12.18
CA SER A 28 -1.15 11.93 13.55
C SER A 28 -2.39 11.03 13.69
N LYS A 29 -3.29 11.07 12.71
CA LYS A 29 -4.53 10.28 12.68
C LYS A 29 -4.46 9.05 11.78
N VAL A 30 -3.36 8.90 11.05
CA VAL A 30 -3.14 7.71 10.22
C VAL A 30 -2.75 6.57 11.16
N VAL A 31 -3.55 5.52 11.20
CA VAL A 31 -3.27 4.28 11.94
C VAL A 31 -3.09 3.18 10.91
N GLY A 32 -2.12 2.30 11.15
CA GLY A 32 -1.77 1.20 10.27
C GLY A 32 -2.01 -0.13 10.96
N GLU A 33 -2.33 -1.15 10.16
CA GLU A 33 -2.30 -2.55 10.56
C GLU A 33 -1.47 -3.32 9.54
N ALA A 34 -0.79 -4.37 10.01
CA ALA A 34 0.02 -5.25 9.19
C ALA A 34 -0.52 -6.68 9.33
N ILE A 35 -0.81 -7.32 8.20
CA ILE A 35 -1.35 -8.68 8.16
C ILE A 35 -0.56 -9.47 7.11
N VAL A 36 -0.24 -10.73 7.45
CA VAL A 36 0.29 -11.68 6.47
C VAL A 36 -0.89 -12.26 5.71
N PHE A 37 -0.86 -12.15 4.39
CA PHE A 37 -1.86 -12.70 3.49
C PHE A 37 -1.25 -13.82 2.66
N GLU A 38 -2.00 -14.89 2.46
CA GLU A 38 -1.83 -15.74 1.29
C GLU A 38 -2.26 -14.96 0.05
N ARG A 39 -1.59 -15.18 -1.08
CA ARG A 39 -1.88 -14.49 -2.34
C ARG A 39 -3.35 -14.58 -2.75
N ASN A 40 -4.01 -15.70 -2.49
CA ASN A 40 -5.41 -15.92 -2.86
C ASN A 40 -6.41 -15.16 -1.96
N GLU A 41 -5.95 -14.54 -0.89
CA GLU A 41 -6.76 -13.68 -0.01
C GLU A 41 -6.73 -12.21 -0.46
N ILE A 42 -5.86 -11.86 -1.41
CA ILE A 42 -5.74 -10.52 -1.96
C ILE A 42 -6.81 -10.34 -3.05
N ASP A 43 -7.59 -9.27 -2.93
CA ASP A 43 -8.52 -8.83 -3.97
C ASP A 43 -7.73 -8.25 -5.16
N ASP A 44 -7.87 -8.87 -6.34
CA ASP A 44 -7.15 -8.47 -7.56
C ASP A 44 -7.58 -7.11 -8.09
N THR A 45 -8.80 -6.66 -7.74
CA THR A 45 -9.30 -5.33 -8.12
C THR A 45 -8.52 -4.21 -7.44
N LEU A 46 -7.78 -4.53 -6.38
CA LEU A 46 -6.89 -3.61 -5.67
C LEU A 46 -5.47 -3.63 -6.23
N LEU A 47 -5.20 -4.37 -7.30
CA LEU A 47 -3.92 -4.35 -7.99
C LEU A 47 -4.01 -3.51 -9.28
N PRO A 48 -2.93 -2.85 -9.70
CA PRO A 48 -2.87 -2.22 -11.00
C PRO A 48 -2.89 -3.29 -12.11
N GLU A 49 -3.41 -2.93 -13.29
CA GLU A 49 -3.53 -3.86 -14.43
C GLU A 49 -2.20 -4.50 -14.85
N SER A 50 -1.08 -3.82 -14.57
CA SER A 50 0.30 -4.27 -14.84
C SER A 50 0.83 -5.32 -13.86
N LEU A 51 0.20 -5.50 -12.69
CA LEU A 51 0.63 -6.44 -11.65
C LEU A 51 -0.44 -7.52 -11.46
N SER A 52 -0.18 -8.72 -11.96
CA SER A 52 -1.08 -9.84 -11.74
C SER A 52 -0.86 -10.45 -10.35
N LEU A 53 -1.92 -10.99 -9.76
CA LEU A 53 -1.81 -11.79 -8.53
C LEU A 53 -0.73 -12.87 -8.67
N VAL A 54 -0.65 -13.56 -9.81
CA VAL A 54 0.28 -14.69 -10.00
C VAL A 54 1.76 -14.28 -9.92
N ASP A 55 2.06 -13.00 -10.08
CA ASP A 55 3.41 -12.44 -9.98
C ASP A 55 3.83 -12.17 -8.52
N LEU A 56 2.87 -12.16 -7.59
CA LEU A 56 3.15 -12.09 -6.16
C LEU A 56 3.61 -13.46 -5.61
N PRO A 57 4.48 -13.45 -4.58
CA PRO A 57 4.79 -14.67 -3.82
C PRO A 57 3.55 -15.31 -3.21
N GLU A 58 3.67 -16.55 -2.78
CA GLU A 58 2.57 -17.26 -2.09
C GLU A 58 2.08 -16.49 -0.86
N GLN A 59 2.99 -15.88 -0.11
CA GLN A 59 2.68 -15.06 1.05
C GLN A 59 3.31 -13.68 0.96
N VAL A 60 2.57 -12.67 1.41
CA VAL A 60 2.98 -11.26 1.43
C VAL A 60 2.55 -10.60 2.73
N ILE A 61 3.13 -9.45 3.05
CA ILE A 61 2.64 -8.58 4.12
C ILE A 61 1.86 -7.44 3.48
N GLY A 62 0.60 -7.32 3.85
CA GLY A 62 -0.27 -6.19 3.52
C GLY A 62 -0.31 -5.22 4.70
N TYR A 63 0.14 -3.99 4.45
CA TYR A 63 -0.09 -2.87 5.36
C TYR A 63 -1.31 -2.08 4.89
N SER A 64 -2.26 -1.79 5.79
CA SER A 64 -3.44 -0.96 5.50
C SER A 64 -3.51 0.24 6.43
N TYR A 65 -3.87 1.41 5.90
CA TYR A 65 -3.86 2.68 6.62
C TYR A 65 -5.11 3.51 6.32
N THR A 66 -5.79 4.01 7.35
CA THR A 66 -6.85 5.01 7.16
C THR A 66 -6.23 6.39 6.97
N LEU A 67 -6.54 7.07 5.85
CA LEU A 67 -5.86 8.34 5.49
C LEU A 67 -6.60 9.61 5.94
N GLY A 68 -7.81 9.50 6.51
CA GLY A 68 -8.51 10.61 7.18
C GLY A 68 -8.87 11.80 6.28
N VAL A 69 -8.88 11.60 4.96
CA VAL A 69 -9.09 12.64 3.93
C VAL A 69 -10.54 12.68 3.41
N THR A 70 -11.21 11.52 3.35
CA THR A 70 -12.64 11.32 3.11
C THR A 70 -13.08 10.03 3.84
N GLY A 71 -14.39 9.76 3.92
CA GLY A 71 -14.97 8.70 4.78
C GLY A 71 -14.43 7.29 4.52
N ASP A 72 -14.06 7.00 3.28
CA ASP A 72 -13.69 5.63 2.84
C ASP A 72 -12.35 5.62 2.08
N THR A 73 -11.44 6.55 2.37
CA THR A 73 -10.11 6.56 1.76
C THR A 73 -9.09 5.80 2.61
N PHE A 74 -8.50 4.76 2.01
CA PHE A 74 -7.45 3.95 2.61
C PHE A 74 -6.18 3.98 1.76
N GLY A 75 -5.02 3.90 2.41
CA GLY A 75 -3.75 3.61 1.76
C GLY A 75 -3.34 2.18 2.09
N TYR A 76 -2.65 1.51 1.19
CA TYR A 76 -2.09 0.19 1.47
C TYR A 76 -0.73 0.00 0.80
N ALA A 77 0.03 -0.97 1.29
CA ALA A 77 1.27 -1.43 0.68
C ALA A 77 1.35 -2.96 0.79
N ILE A 78 1.72 -3.62 -0.31
CA ILE A 78 1.97 -5.05 -0.38
C ILE A 78 3.47 -5.26 -0.56
N VAL A 79 4.08 -5.99 0.36
CA VAL A 79 5.53 -6.24 0.38
C VAL A 79 5.83 -7.73 0.61
N ASN A 80 7.06 -8.15 0.34
CA ASN A 80 7.48 -9.52 0.69
C ASN A 80 7.61 -9.71 2.21
N LEU A 81 7.69 -10.97 2.65
CA LEU A 81 7.78 -11.33 4.07
C LEU A 81 9.02 -10.74 4.77
N GLU A 82 10.11 -10.54 4.03
CA GLU A 82 11.32 -9.94 4.58
C GLU A 82 11.26 -8.40 4.66
N CYS A 83 10.16 -7.78 4.20
CA CYS A 83 9.98 -6.34 4.09
C CYS A 83 11.14 -5.64 3.35
N THR A 84 11.62 -6.24 2.27
CA THR A 84 12.72 -5.71 1.44
C THR A 84 12.27 -5.27 0.05
N THR A 85 11.15 -5.80 -0.41
CA THR A 85 10.60 -5.60 -1.75
C THR A 85 9.19 -5.08 -1.63
N LEU A 86 8.94 -3.89 -2.18
CA LEU A 86 7.60 -3.38 -2.40
C LEU A 86 7.09 -3.96 -3.71
N TYR A 87 5.88 -4.53 -3.71
CA TYR A 87 5.21 -4.93 -4.95
C TYR A 87 4.34 -3.78 -5.45
N VAL A 88 3.49 -3.27 -4.57
CA VAL A 88 2.61 -2.15 -4.87
C VAL A 88 2.29 -1.38 -3.60
N MET A 89 2.15 -0.07 -3.73
CA MET A 89 1.45 0.77 -2.79
C MET A 89 0.32 1.49 -3.51
N GLY A 90 -0.81 1.67 -2.84
CA GLY A 90 -1.96 2.28 -3.47
C GLY A 90 -2.84 3.05 -2.51
N ILE A 91 -3.74 3.84 -3.10
CA ILE A 91 -4.79 4.57 -2.40
C ILE A 91 -6.11 4.08 -2.99
N ILE A 92 -7.00 3.67 -2.10
CA ILE A 92 -8.34 3.18 -2.39
C ILE A 92 -9.34 4.25 -1.94
N GLU A 93 -10.35 4.54 -2.75
CA GLU A 93 -11.54 5.29 -2.34
C GLU A 93 -12.79 4.41 -2.55
N GLY A 94 -13.48 4.08 -1.45
CA GLY A 94 -14.52 3.05 -1.49
C GLY A 94 -13.91 1.70 -1.83
N ASP A 95 -14.33 1.12 -2.97
CA ASP A 95 -13.84 -0.17 -3.48
C ASP A 95 -12.96 -0.01 -4.72
N GLN A 96 -12.43 1.21 -4.98
CA GLN A 96 -11.68 1.51 -6.20
C GLN A 96 -10.25 1.95 -5.92
N LEU A 97 -9.29 1.32 -6.60
CA LEU A 97 -7.92 1.80 -6.67
C LEU A 97 -7.86 3.11 -7.48
N VAL A 98 -7.59 4.23 -6.81
CA VAL A 98 -7.57 5.56 -7.44
C VAL A 98 -6.16 6.10 -7.72
N TRP A 99 -5.16 5.53 -7.06
CA TRP A 99 -3.75 5.82 -7.28
C TRP A 99 -2.92 4.60 -6.87
N HIS A 100 -1.83 4.35 -7.59
CA HIS A 100 -0.87 3.32 -7.23
C HIS A 100 0.55 3.70 -7.64
N GLN A 101 1.51 3.04 -7.00
CA GLN A 101 2.90 2.99 -7.40
C GLN A 101 3.38 1.56 -7.23
N GLU A 102 3.86 0.98 -8.31
CA GLU A 102 4.48 -0.34 -8.29
C GLU A 102 5.94 -0.22 -7.86
N GLY A 103 6.41 -1.19 -7.08
CA GLY A 103 7.79 -1.27 -6.63
C GLY A 103 8.65 -2.06 -7.61
N TRP A 104 8.78 -1.57 -8.85
CA TRP A 104 9.69 -2.16 -9.83
C TRP A 104 10.79 -1.16 -10.21
N GLU A 105 11.98 -1.37 -9.63
CA GLU A 105 13.35 -1.04 -10.09
C GLU A 105 14.26 -0.90 -8.85
N ASN A 106 15.15 -1.86 -8.55
CA ASN A 106 16.49 -1.96 -9.13
C ASN A 106 16.69 -1.15 -10.42
N ALA A 107 17.25 0.05 -10.27
CA ALA A 107 18.25 0.56 -11.19
C ALA A 107 19.64 0.30 -10.59
#